data_AF-A0A0Q4S009-F1
#
_entry.id   AF-A0A0Q4S009-F1
#
_cell.length_a   1.000
_cell.length_b   1.000
_cell.length_c   1.000
_cell.angle_alpha   90.00
_cell.angle_beta   90.00
_cell.angle_gamma   90.00
#
_symmetry.space_group_name_H-M   'P 1'
#
loop_
_entity.id
_entity.type
_entity.pdbx_description
1 polymer ?
#
loop_
_entity_poly.entity_id
_entity_poly.type
_entity_poly.pdbx_seq_one_letter_code
_entity_poly.pdbx_strand_id
1 'polypeptide(L)'
;MWPIMSMAMLMARQHPQLPPLAAAPARATDAVFEDFLSDFRVHFDESLATEPAGAAQHIRAYVRALCGSVMADGGHQANHARAALQHPEYLAMWSEFIDELFAQDTVEPQVMLVCRYATGGLWYALLLGHAAPASDLQSLGEFLLALTVARE
;
A
#
# COMPACT_ATOMS: atom_id res chain seq x y z
N MET A 1 -35.89 -45.35 -0.89
CA MET A 1 -36.40 -44.12 -0.26
C MET A 1 -35.24 -43.52 0.52
N TRP A 2 -34.67 -42.43 0.02
CA TRP A 2 -33.38 -41.85 0.45
C TRP A 2 -33.64 -40.66 1.39
N PRO A 3 -32.96 -40.51 2.54
CA PRO A 3 -32.97 -39.25 3.26
C PRO A 3 -31.76 -38.41 2.84
N ILE A 4 -32.05 -37.23 2.30
CA ILE A 4 -31.09 -36.14 2.08
C ILE A 4 -30.77 -35.57 3.47
N MET A 5 -29.66 -35.97 4.07
CA MET A 5 -29.04 -35.22 5.16
C MET A 5 -28.01 -34.27 4.57
N SER A 6 -28.26 -32.97 4.73
CA SER A 6 -27.42 -31.86 4.30
C SER A 6 -25.97 -32.04 4.72
N MET A 7 -25.09 -32.17 3.73
CA MET A 7 -23.63 -32.21 3.86
C MET A 7 -23.04 -30.80 4.10
N ALA A 8 -23.74 -29.96 4.88
CA ALA A 8 -23.33 -28.59 5.22
C ALA A 8 -22.74 -28.49 6.64
N MET A 9 -22.78 -29.55 7.44
CA MET A 9 -22.29 -29.54 8.82
C MET A 9 -20.98 -30.30 9.06
N LEU A 10 -20.38 -30.91 8.04
CA LEU A 10 -19.18 -31.75 8.21
C LEU A 10 -17.86 -31.15 7.69
N MET A 11 -17.79 -29.83 7.51
CA MET A 11 -16.55 -29.11 7.17
C MET A 11 -16.24 -27.97 8.18
N ALA A 12 -16.81 -28.02 9.38
CA ALA A 12 -16.50 -27.09 10.47
C ALA A 12 -15.37 -27.61 11.36
N ARG A 13 -14.26 -28.05 10.77
CA ARG A 13 -13.03 -28.34 11.51
C ARG A 13 -11.84 -27.61 10.89
N GLN A 14 -11.27 -26.74 11.72
CA GLN A 14 -9.93 -26.15 11.64
C GLN A 14 -9.74 -24.93 10.74
N HIS A 15 -10.39 -23.83 11.11
CA HIS A 15 -9.68 -22.55 11.13
C HIS A 15 -9.61 -22.08 12.59
N PRO A 16 -8.43 -21.83 13.17
CA PRO A 16 -8.37 -21.06 14.40
C PRO A 16 -9.01 -19.71 14.06
N GLN A 17 -10.15 -19.40 14.70
CA GLN A 17 -10.63 -18.02 14.71
C GLN A 17 -9.51 -17.22 15.36
N LEU A 18 -8.84 -16.40 14.56
CA LEU A 18 -7.94 -15.37 15.08
C LEU A 18 -8.73 -14.61 16.15
N PRO A 19 -8.19 -14.43 17.36
CA PRO A 19 -8.87 -13.64 18.36
C PRO A 19 -9.24 -12.30 17.74
N PRO A 20 -10.41 -11.70 18.06
CA PRO A 20 -10.64 -10.30 17.71
C PRO A 20 -9.43 -9.55 18.26
N LEU A 21 -8.69 -8.86 17.38
CA LEU A 21 -7.60 -7.98 17.78
C LEU A 21 -8.23 -7.00 18.77
N ALA A 22 -8.03 -7.25 20.07
CA ALA A 22 -8.42 -6.30 21.09
C ALA A 22 -7.77 -4.98 20.71
N ALA A 23 -8.57 -3.90 20.64
CA ALA A 23 -8.08 -2.59 20.26
C ALA A 23 -6.81 -2.30 21.06
N ALA A 24 -5.68 -2.25 20.37
CA ALA A 24 -4.42 -1.91 21.00
C ALA A 24 -4.61 -0.53 21.68
N PRO A 25 -4.00 -0.30 22.86
CA PRO A 25 -4.07 1.02 23.47
C PRO A 25 -3.58 2.06 22.45
N ALA A 26 -4.26 3.21 22.32
CA ALA A 26 -4.01 4.19 21.25
C ALA A 26 -2.50 4.46 21.00
N ARG A 27 -1.71 4.56 22.07
CA ARG A 27 -0.25 4.73 22.03
C ARG A 27 0.55 3.63 21.31
N ALA A 28 0.07 2.39 21.36
CA ALA A 28 0.71 1.28 20.65
C ALA A 28 0.38 1.34 19.15
N THR A 29 -0.84 1.77 18.79
CA THR A 29 -1.20 2.01 17.39
C THR A 29 -0.45 3.22 16.82
N ASP A 30 -0.28 4.27 17.62
CA ASP A 30 0.53 5.45 17.27
C ASP A 30 1.97 5.02 16.91
N ALA A 31 2.63 4.27 17.80
CA ALA A 31 4.00 3.81 17.58
C ALA A 31 4.13 2.91 16.34
N VAL A 32 3.16 2.02 16.11
CA VAL A 32 3.15 1.14 14.92
C VAL A 32 2.98 1.94 13.63
N PHE A 33 2.14 2.99 13.65
CA PHE A 33 1.97 3.87 12.50
C PHE A 33 3.22 4.73 12.25
N GLU A 34 3.83 5.27 13.30
CA GLU A 34 5.07 6.05 13.21
C GLU A 34 6.23 5.20 12.64
N ASP A 35 6.40 3.97 13.13
CA ASP A 35 7.40 3.03 12.59
C ASP A 35 7.13 2.74 11.11
N PHE A 36 5.88 2.48 10.74
CA PHE A 36 5.49 2.27 9.34
C PHE A 36 5.81 3.49 8.45
N LEU A 37 5.47 4.70 8.92
CA LEU A 37 5.70 5.93 8.17
C LEU A 37 7.21 6.20 8.02
N SER A 38 7.98 5.94 9.07
CA SER A 38 9.44 6.06 9.07
C SER A 38 10.08 5.10 8.07
N ASP A 39 9.68 3.82 8.08
CA ASP A 39 10.17 2.82 7.12
C ASP A 39 9.86 3.21 5.68
N PHE A 40 8.63 3.65 5.41
CA PHE A 40 8.26 4.12 4.09
C PHE A 40 9.11 5.33 3.66
N ARG A 41 9.36 6.27 4.58
CA ARG A 41 10.17 7.45 4.30
C ARG A 41 11.59 7.10 3.90
N VAL A 42 12.21 6.11 4.56
CA VAL A 42 13.53 5.60 4.17
C VAL A 42 13.50 5.09 2.73
N HIS A 43 12.54 4.24 2.38
CA HIS A 43 12.42 3.71 1.01
C HIS A 43 12.10 4.77 -0.04
N PHE A 44 11.31 5.78 0.34
CA PHE A 44 11.04 6.93 -0.49
C PHE A 44 12.31 7.73 -0.75
N ASP A 45 13.07 8.07 0.29
CA ASP A 45 14.31 8.85 0.19
C ASP A 45 15.37 8.11 -0.65
N GLU A 46 15.49 6.79 -0.46
CA GLU A 46 16.34 5.92 -1.28
C GLU A 46 15.93 5.96 -2.76
N SER A 47 14.63 5.87 -3.03
CA SER A 47 14.11 5.93 -4.40
C SER A 47 14.34 7.31 -5.02
N LEU A 48 14.07 8.37 -4.25
CA LEU A 48 14.21 9.77 -4.67
C LEU A 48 15.66 10.10 -5.05
N ALA A 49 16.63 9.61 -4.27
CA ALA A 49 18.04 9.79 -4.55
C ALA A 49 18.50 9.20 -5.90
N THR A 50 17.76 8.22 -6.43
CA THR A 50 18.04 7.58 -7.72
C THR A 50 17.23 8.14 -8.88
N GLU A 51 16.17 8.91 -8.61
CA GLU A 51 15.34 9.50 -9.66
C GLU A 51 16.00 10.74 -10.27
N PRO A 52 16.02 10.87 -11.61
CA PRO A 52 16.47 12.08 -12.27
C PRO A 52 15.67 13.29 -11.78
N ALA A 53 16.38 14.39 -11.48
CA ALA A 53 15.72 15.65 -11.15
C ALA A 53 14.83 16.12 -12.30
N GLY A 54 13.63 16.58 -11.99
CA GLY A 54 12.67 17.04 -12.99
C GLY A 54 11.27 17.21 -12.42
N ALA A 55 10.34 17.56 -13.30
CA ALA A 55 8.95 17.90 -12.95
C ALA A 55 8.17 16.78 -12.24
N ALA A 56 8.61 15.53 -12.35
CA ALA A 56 7.92 14.34 -11.83
C ALA A 56 8.77 13.53 -10.86
N GLN A 57 9.83 14.10 -10.28
CA GLN A 57 10.81 13.34 -9.52
C GLN A 57 10.16 12.63 -8.31
N HIS A 58 9.29 13.31 -7.57
CA HIS A 58 8.72 12.78 -6.33
C HIS A 58 7.65 11.72 -6.60
N ILE A 59 6.78 11.91 -7.58
CA ILE A 59 5.77 10.92 -7.95
C ILE A 59 6.42 9.65 -8.49
N ARG A 60 7.54 9.76 -9.22
CA ARG A 60 8.32 8.62 -9.69
C ARG A 60 8.99 7.87 -8.54
N ALA A 61 9.60 8.61 -7.61
CA ALA A 61 10.18 8.03 -6.41
C ALA A 61 9.13 7.29 -5.56
N TYR A 62 7.94 7.87 -5.41
CA TYR A 62 6.80 7.25 -4.73
C TYR A 62 6.36 5.94 -5.40
N VAL A 63 6.19 5.94 -6.73
CA VAL A 63 5.82 4.74 -7.49
C VAL A 63 6.86 3.63 -7.26
N ARG A 64 8.16 3.95 -7.34
CA ARG A 64 9.23 2.96 -7.10
C ARG A 64 9.28 2.46 -5.68
N ALA A 65 9.24 3.35 -4.70
CA ALA A 65 9.32 2.99 -3.28
C ALA A 65 8.19 2.05 -2.89
N LEU A 66 6.96 2.39 -3.31
CA LEU A 66 5.79 1.64 -2.91
C LEU A 66 5.66 0.32 -3.68
N CYS A 67 5.91 0.29 -4.99
CA CYS A 67 5.97 -0.97 -5.73
C CYS A 67 7.11 -1.88 -5.23
N GLY A 68 8.27 -1.29 -4.88
CA GLY A 68 9.39 -2.01 -4.29
C GLY A 68 9.05 -2.63 -2.94
N SER A 69 8.42 -1.85 -2.05
CA SER A 69 7.93 -2.33 -0.75
C SER A 69 6.93 -3.48 -0.90
N VAL A 70 5.94 -3.34 -1.79
CA VAL A 70 4.93 -4.40 -2.04
C VAL A 70 5.57 -5.69 -2.57
N MET A 71 6.61 -5.59 -3.41
CA MET A 71 7.30 -6.76 -3.95
C MET A 71 8.29 -7.40 -2.96
N ALA A 72 8.93 -6.61 -2.10
CA ALA A 72 9.95 -7.08 -1.16
C ALA A 72 9.33 -7.67 0.12
N ASP A 73 8.24 -7.10 0.59
CA ASP A 73 7.66 -7.44 1.87
C ASP A 73 6.61 -8.55 1.72
N GLY A 74 6.98 -9.78 2.09
CA GLY A 74 6.12 -10.96 2.12
C GLY A 74 4.96 -10.90 3.13
N GLY A 75 4.45 -9.71 3.43
CA GLY A 75 3.25 -9.46 4.22
C GLY A 75 3.48 -9.04 5.67
N HIS A 76 4.71 -8.81 6.12
CA HIS A 76 4.97 -8.51 7.54
C HIS A 76 4.70 -7.05 7.91
N GLN A 77 5.18 -6.05 7.15
CA GLN A 77 4.76 -4.65 7.30
C GLN A 77 3.30 -4.47 6.92
N ALA A 78 2.79 -5.25 5.95
CA ALA A 78 1.38 -5.20 5.57
C ALA A 78 0.43 -5.48 6.75
N ASN A 79 0.82 -6.35 7.70
CA ASN A 79 0.00 -6.62 8.88
C ASN A 79 -0.03 -5.44 9.87
N HIS A 80 1.09 -4.74 10.06
CA HIS A 80 1.19 -3.57 10.93
C HIS A 80 0.45 -2.38 10.33
N ALA A 81 0.67 -2.09 9.05
CA ALA A 81 -0.06 -1.06 8.32
C ALA A 81 -1.57 -1.35 8.32
N ARG A 82 -1.99 -2.61 8.13
CA ARG A 82 -3.41 -2.98 8.21
C ARG A 82 -4.02 -2.71 9.58
N ALA A 83 -3.28 -2.95 10.66
CA ALA A 83 -3.79 -2.69 12.02
C ALA A 83 -3.94 -1.18 12.27
N ALA A 84 -2.94 -0.38 11.86
CA ALA A 84 -3.00 1.08 12.00
C ALA A 84 -4.12 1.69 11.15
N LEU A 85 -4.24 1.32 9.87
CA LEU A 85 -5.16 1.97 8.92
C LEU A 85 -6.64 1.56 9.09
N GLN A 86 -6.97 0.80 10.13
CA GLN A 86 -8.35 0.65 10.60
C GLN A 86 -8.89 1.95 11.21
N HIS A 87 -8.01 2.88 11.58
CA HIS A 87 -8.42 4.16 12.14
C HIS A 87 -8.32 5.29 11.10
N PRO A 88 -9.42 6.05 10.87
CA PRO A 88 -9.46 7.12 9.87
C PRO A 88 -8.38 8.20 10.04
N GLU A 89 -7.95 8.48 11.26
CA GLU A 89 -6.90 9.46 11.55
C GLU A 89 -5.56 9.11 10.91
N TYR A 90 -5.16 7.83 10.92
CA TYR A 90 -3.90 7.40 10.29
C TYR A 90 -4.00 7.38 8.76
N LEU A 91 -5.19 7.10 8.22
CA LEU A 91 -5.46 7.26 6.79
C LEU A 91 -5.34 8.72 6.35
N ALA A 92 -5.84 9.65 7.15
CA ALA A 92 -5.71 11.08 6.89
C ALA A 92 -4.24 11.53 6.95
N MET A 93 -3.50 11.13 7.99
CA MET A 93 -2.07 11.44 8.11
C MET A 93 -1.24 10.85 6.97
N TRP A 94 -1.51 9.61 6.56
CA TRP A 94 -0.89 9.01 5.38
C TRP A 94 -1.20 9.82 4.11
N SER A 95 -2.47 10.21 3.92
CA SER A 95 -2.89 11.00 2.78
C SER A 95 -2.16 12.34 2.72
N GLU A 96 -2.13 13.08 3.84
CA GLU A 96 -1.45 14.38 3.97
C GLU A 96 0.05 14.27 3.70
N PHE A 97 0.71 13.26 4.27
CA PHE A 97 2.11 12.98 4.01
C PHE A 97 2.39 12.79 2.51
N ILE A 98 1.57 12.01 1.81
CA ILE A 98 1.74 11.80 0.36
C ILE A 98 1.48 13.09 -0.44
N ASP A 99 0.51 13.92 -0.03
CA ASP A 99 0.27 15.24 -0.63
C ASP A 99 1.49 16.16 -0.49
N GLU A 100 2.15 16.15 0.66
CA GLU A 100 3.37 16.92 0.90
C GLU A 100 4.54 16.48 0.00
N LEU A 101 4.69 15.16 -0.24
CA LEU A 101 5.71 14.64 -1.15
C LEU A 101 5.51 15.17 -2.58
N PHE A 102 4.25 15.22 -3.05
CA PHE A 102 3.94 15.62 -4.43
C PHE A 102 3.90 17.12 -4.64
N ALA A 103 3.86 17.93 -3.57
CA ALA A 103 3.85 19.39 -3.67
C ALA A 103 5.08 19.96 -4.41
N GLN A 104 6.14 19.17 -4.54
CA GLN A 104 7.38 19.54 -5.25
C GLN A 104 7.34 19.28 -6.75
N ASP A 105 6.37 18.49 -7.22
CA ASP A 105 6.24 18.11 -8.62
C ASP A 105 5.35 19.10 -9.39
N THR A 106 5.61 19.24 -10.69
CA THR A 106 4.88 20.13 -11.61
C THR A 106 4.21 19.35 -12.74
N VAL A 107 3.81 18.11 -12.47
CA VAL A 107 3.12 17.23 -13.43
C VAL A 107 1.66 17.63 -13.59
N GLU A 108 1.02 17.27 -14.71
CA GLU A 108 -0.42 17.42 -14.89
C GLU A 108 -1.21 16.77 -13.73
N PRO A 109 -2.22 17.44 -13.16
CA PRO A 109 -2.98 16.93 -12.02
C PRO A 109 -3.60 15.55 -12.26
N GLN A 110 -4.01 15.25 -13.49
CA GLN A 110 -4.60 13.96 -13.85
C GLN A 110 -3.59 12.82 -13.74
N VAL A 111 -2.34 13.05 -14.15
CA VAL A 111 -1.26 12.07 -14.03
C VAL A 111 -0.93 11.85 -12.56
N MET A 112 -0.83 12.92 -11.75
CA MET A 112 -0.61 12.80 -10.31
C MET A 112 -1.70 11.97 -9.63
N LEU A 113 -2.98 12.22 -9.94
CA LEU A 113 -4.10 11.46 -9.39
C LEU A 113 -4.04 9.98 -9.81
N VAL A 114 -3.78 9.69 -11.09
CA VAL A 114 -3.67 8.31 -11.58
C VAL A 114 -2.54 7.57 -10.88
N CYS A 115 -1.34 8.15 -10.82
CA CYS A 115 -0.20 7.54 -10.15
C CYS A 115 -0.48 7.33 -8.66
N ARG A 116 -1.01 8.34 -7.96
CA ARG A 116 -1.33 8.24 -6.53
C ARG A 116 -2.30 7.11 -6.24
N TYR A 117 -3.44 7.09 -6.92
CA TYR A 117 -4.50 6.13 -6.63
C TYR A 117 -4.20 4.73 -7.15
N ALA A 118 -3.55 4.58 -8.31
CA ALA A 118 -3.17 3.28 -8.82
C ALA A 118 -2.12 2.61 -7.90
N THR A 119 -1.05 3.34 -7.57
CA THR A 119 -0.01 2.84 -6.66
C THR A 119 -0.57 2.60 -5.25
N GLY A 120 -1.32 3.55 -4.70
CA GLY A 120 -1.97 3.38 -3.39
C GLY A 120 -2.93 2.18 -3.37
N GLY A 121 -3.69 1.98 -4.46
CA GLY A 121 -4.60 0.84 -4.62
C GLY A 121 -3.88 -0.51 -4.61
N LEU A 122 -2.68 -0.61 -5.21
CA LEU A 122 -1.87 -1.82 -5.14
C LEU A 122 -1.45 -2.15 -3.71
N TRP A 123 -1.03 -1.13 -2.96
CA TRP A 123 -0.67 -1.31 -1.57
C TRP A 123 -1.88 -1.70 -0.73
N TYR A 124 -3.02 -1.04 -0.88
CA TYR A 124 -4.26 -1.46 -0.21
C TYR A 124 -4.66 -2.90 -0.57
N ALA A 125 -4.51 -3.31 -1.83
CA ALA A 125 -4.78 -4.68 -2.24
C ALA A 125 -3.87 -5.67 -1.49
N LEU A 126 -2.58 -5.37 -1.33
CA LEU A 126 -1.66 -6.15 -0.50
C LEU A 126 -2.14 -6.21 0.96
N LEU A 127 -2.50 -5.08 1.56
CA LEU A 127 -3.01 -5.03 2.94
C LEU A 127 -4.24 -5.91 3.12
N LEU A 128 -5.11 -5.99 2.12
CA LEU A 128 -6.31 -6.82 2.13
C LEU A 128 -6.03 -8.30 1.80
N GLY A 129 -4.79 -8.69 1.50
CA GLY A 129 -4.42 -10.06 1.11
C GLY A 129 -4.75 -10.41 -0.35
N HIS A 130 -5.01 -9.41 -1.19
CA HIS A 130 -5.33 -9.54 -2.62
C HIS A 130 -4.14 -9.11 -3.49
N ALA A 131 -2.91 -9.42 -3.06
CA ALA A 131 -1.72 -9.00 -3.79
C ALA A 131 -1.71 -9.58 -5.22
N ALA A 132 -1.50 -8.71 -6.20
CA ALA A 132 -1.27 -9.13 -7.57
C ALA A 132 0.09 -9.88 -7.68
N PRO A 133 0.28 -10.75 -8.69
CA PRO A 133 1.57 -11.32 -8.99
C PRO A 133 2.67 -10.26 -9.14
N ALA A 134 3.88 -10.56 -8.70
CA ALA A 134 5.01 -9.62 -8.77
C ALA A 134 5.27 -9.09 -10.21
N SER A 135 5.04 -9.92 -11.23
CA SER A 135 5.13 -9.52 -12.65
C SER A 135 4.15 -8.41 -13.02
N ASP A 136 2.94 -8.46 -12.47
CA ASP A 136 1.87 -7.52 -12.77
C ASP A 136 2.11 -6.20 -12.04
N LEU A 137 2.60 -6.28 -10.80
CA LEU A 137 3.06 -5.13 -10.02
C LEU A 137 4.21 -4.40 -10.72
N GLN A 138 5.20 -5.14 -11.22
CA GLN A 138 6.29 -4.58 -12.00
C GLN A 138 5.77 -3.90 -13.28
N SER A 139 4.93 -4.58 -14.05
CA SER A 139 4.37 -4.06 -15.30
C SER A 139 3.55 -2.78 -15.08
N LEU A 140 2.74 -2.75 -14.02
CA LEU A 140 1.97 -1.56 -13.66
C LEU A 140 2.87 -0.42 -13.16
N GLY A 141 3.89 -0.72 -12.35
CA GLY A 141 4.88 0.28 -11.93
C GLY A 141 5.57 0.93 -13.14
N GLU A 142 6.02 0.13 -14.11
CA GLU A 142 6.62 0.61 -15.36
C GLU A 142 5.63 1.47 -16.17
N PHE A 143 4.36 1.04 -16.26
CA PHE A 143 3.31 1.81 -16.93
C PHE A 143 3.09 3.19 -16.27
N LEU A 144 2.97 3.23 -14.95
CA LEU A 144 2.78 4.47 -14.20
C LEU A 144 3.99 5.41 -14.36
N LEU A 145 5.21 4.86 -14.32
CA LEU A 145 6.42 5.64 -14.61
C LEU A 145 6.42 6.19 -16.04
N ALA A 146 5.91 5.45 -17.03
CA ALA A 146 5.80 5.94 -18.40
C ALA A 146 4.82 7.11 -18.55
N LEU A 147 3.76 7.17 -17.74
CA LEU A 147 2.82 8.30 -17.73
C LEU A 147 3.46 9.61 -17.25
N THR A 148 4.54 9.53 -16.48
CA THR A 148 5.24 10.70 -15.92
C THR A 148 6.23 11.34 -16.89
N VAL A 149 6.47 10.72 -18.04
CA VAL A 149 7.28 11.31 -19.12
C VAL A 149 6.38 12.28 -19.87
N ALA A 150 6.80 13.54 -19.98
CA ALA A 150 6.05 14.58 -20.67
C ALA A 150 5.61 14.08 -22.06
N ARG A 151 4.30 14.10 -22.31
CA ARG A 151 3.76 13.90 -23.65
C ARG A 151 3.84 15.24 -24.36
N GLU A 152 4.86 15.41 -25.21
CA GLU A 152 4.95 16.53 -26.15
C GLU A 152 3.81 16.49 -27.19
#